data_AF-A0A2V8QAB7-F1
#
_entry.id   AF-A0A2V8QAB7-F1
#
_cell.length_a   1.000
_cell.length_b   1.000
_cell.length_c   1.000
_cell.angle_alpha   90.00
_cell.angle_beta   90.00
_cell.angle_gamma   90.00
#
_symmetry.space_group_name_H-M   'P 1'
#
loop_
_entity.id
_entity.type
_entity.pdbx_description
1 polymer ?
#
loop_
_entity_poly.entity_id
_entity_poly.type
_entity_poly.pdbx_seq_one_letter_code
_entity_poly.pdbx_strand_id
1 'polypeptide(L)'
;MDDPASYSLAILADGAQHATTVITIFAKLFAVLFFVVANGFFVGAEFALVSVRRTRLETRAAGGSHRAQAALRLINDPTFFISATQLGITIASLALGWVGEPTVAALLEPIAAAIAPPGRAAYIAHLFAIVIAFAAITFLHIVLGELMPKMFALERAEALALIVSRPLELFAKVFRPFTCGRL
;
A
#
# COMPACT_ATOMS: atom_id res chain seq x y z
N MET A 1 -17.37 -19.67 46.21
CA MET A 1 -16.51 -18.77 46.98
C MET A 1 -15.40 -18.36 46.03
N ASP A 2 -15.66 -17.31 45.27
CA ASP A 2 -14.75 -16.82 44.24
C ASP A 2 -13.57 -16.13 44.93
N ASP A 3 -12.36 -16.63 44.69
CA ASP A 3 -11.13 -16.14 45.34
C ASP A 3 -10.78 -14.72 44.83
N PRO A 4 -10.47 -13.73 45.67
CA PRO A 4 -10.03 -12.39 45.23
C PRO A 4 -8.83 -12.40 44.26
N ALA A 5 -8.01 -13.45 44.26
CA ALA A 5 -6.92 -13.63 43.31
C ALA A 5 -7.40 -13.86 41.86
N SER A 6 -8.56 -14.50 41.65
CA SER A 6 -9.07 -14.78 40.29
C SER A 6 -9.67 -13.54 39.63
N TYR A 7 -10.31 -12.65 40.40
CA TYR A 7 -10.73 -11.33 39.90
C TYR A 7 -9.54 -10.43 39.52
N SER A 8 -8.48 -10.47 40.30
CA SER A 8 -7.25 -9.71 40.05
C SER A 8 -6.54 -10.18 38.77
N LEU A 9 -6.50 -11.50 38.53
CA LEU A 9 -5.99 -12.09 37.28
C LEU A 9 -6.89 -11.77 36.07
N ALA A 10 -8.22 -11.75 36.24
CA ALA A 10 -9.16 -11.42 35.17
C ALA A 10 -9.03 -9.96 34.69
N ILE A 11 -8.85 -9.01 35.61
CA ILE A 11 -8.64 -7.58 35.26
C ILE A 11 -7.29 -7.37 34.55
N LEU A 12 -6.24 -8.04 35.00
CA LEU A 12 -4.93 -7.98 34.33
C LEU A 12 -4.95 -8.62 32.93
N ALA A 13 -5.68 -9.73 32.77
CA ALA A 13 -5.86 -10.39 31.49
C ALA A 13 -6.68 -9.53 30.51
N ASP A 14 -7.76 -8.90 30.98
CA ASP A 14 -8.61 -8.01 30.17
C ASP A 14 -7.86 -6.75 29.70
N GLY A 15 -7.07 -6.13 30.59
CA GLY A 15 -6.22 -4.98 30.24
C GLY A 15 -5.12 -5.34 29.24
N ALA A 16 -4.50 -6.52 29.38
CA ALA A 16 -3.50 -7.01 28.42
C ALA A 16 -4.12 -7.36 27.05
N GLN A 17 -5.34 -7.95 27.04
CA GLN A 17 -6.07 -8.25 25.81
C GLN A 17 -6.49 -6.98 25.06
N HIS A 18 -6.99 -5.96 25.76
CA HIS A 18 -7.34 -4.68 25.17
C HIS A 18 -6.10 -3.96 24.58
N ALA A 19 -4.99 -3.91 25.32
CA ALA A 19 -3.75 -3.31 24.83
C ALA A 19 -3.22 -4.01 23.56
N THR A 20 -3.23 -5.35 23.55
CA THR A 20 -2.79 -6.15 22.39
C THR A 20 -3.69 -5.92 21.16
N THR A 21 -4.99 -5.79 21.37
CA THR A 21 -5.97 -5.54 20.30
C THR A 21 -5.77 -4.17 19.67
N VAL A 22 -5.62 -3.13 20.49
CA VAL A 22 -5.39 -1.75 20.02
C VAL A 22 -4.10 -1.65 19.22
N ILE A 23 -2.99 -2.19 19.73
CA ILE A 23 -1.69 -2.20 19.04
C ILE A 23 -1.82 -2.89 17.67
N THR A 24 -2.54 -4.01 17.61
CA THR A 24 -2.75 -4.77 16.38
C THR A 24 -3.53 -3.98 15.34
N ILE A 25 -4.59 -3.25 15.75
CA ILE A 25 -5.38 -2.41 14.85
C ILE A 25 -4.53 -1.27 14.28
N PHE A 26 -3.75 -0.59 15.11
CA PHE A 26 -2.86 0.49 14.63
C PHE A 26 -1.79 -0.03 13.67
N ALA A 27 -1.17 -1.18 13.97
CA ALA A 27 -0.19 -1.80 13.09
C ALA A 27 -0.80 -2.18 11.73
N LYS A 28 -2.02 -2.72 11.75
CA LYS A 28 -2.79 -3.04 10.55
C LYS A 28 -3.16 -1.81 9.72
N LEU A 29 -3.65 -0.73 10.36
CA LEU A 29 -3.94 0.53 9.68
C LEU A 29 -2.69 1.16 9.05
N PHE A 30 -1.57 1.11 9.76
CA PHE A 30 -0.29 1.54 9.23
C PHE A 30 0.11 0.71 8.01
N ALA A 31 -0.05 -0.62 8.06
CA ALA A 31 0.23 -1.49 6.93
C ALA A 31 -0.67 -1.18 5.72
N VAL A 32 -1.97 -0.94 5.92
CA VAL A 32 -2.89 -0.50 4.86
C VAL A 32 -2.40 0.79 4.21
N LEU A 33 -2.08 1.81 5.01
CA LEU A 33 -1.59 3.08 4.49
C LEU A 33 -0.25 2.91 3.76
N PHE A 34 0.65 2.11 4.32
CA PHE A 34 1.93 1.78 3.70
C PHE A 34 1.75 1.14 2.32
N PHE A 35 0.87 0.14 2.19
CA PHE A 35 0.64 -0.53 0.90
C PHE A 35 -0.06 0.37 -0.13
N VAL A 36 -0.96 1.27 0.31
CA VAL A 36 -1.55 2.30 -0.57
C VAL A 36 -0.45 3.23 -1.12
N VAL A 37 0.44 3.72 -0.25
CA VAL A 37 1.55 4.59 -0.66
C VAL A 37 2.56 3.84 -1.53
N ALA A 38 2.85 2.57 -1.20
CA ALA A 38 3.75 1.73 -1.99
C ALA A 38 3.19 1.50 -3.40
N ASN A 39 1.90 1.21 -3.53
CA ASN A 39 1.25 1.12 -4.85
C ASN A 39 1.36 2.45 -5.61
N GLY A 40 1.04 3.55 -4.94
CA GLY A 40 1.15 4.88 -5.53
C GLY A 40 2.56 5.25 -5.96
N PHE A 41 3.58 4.79 -5.24
CA PHE A 41 4.97 4.93 -5.65
C PHE A 41 5.24 4.22 -6.98
N PHE A 42 4.81 2.97 -7.15
CA PHE A 42 5.04 2.23 -8.39
C PHE A 42 4.26 2.81 -9.57
N VAL A 43 2.99 3.14 -9.37
CA VAL A 43 2.16 3.82 -10.39
C VAL A 43 2.78 5.15 -10.78
N GLY A 44 3.15 5.98 -9.79
CA GLY A 44 3.80 7.26 -10.03
C GLY A 44 5.13 7.11 -10.77
N ALA A 45 5.92 6.08 -10.44
CA ALA A 45 7.19 5.80 -11.09
C ALA A 45 7.02 5.41 -12.57
N GLU A 46 6.09 4.51 -12.86
CA GLU A 46 5.78 4.07 -14.22
C GLU A 46 5.35 5.26 -15.10
N PHE A 47 4.35 6.02 -14.65
CA PHE A 47 3.84 7.15 -15.42
C PHE A 47 4.85 8.30 -15.55
N ALA A 48 5.68 8.55 -14.53
CA ALA A 48 6.68 9.61 -14.59
C ALA A 48 7.81 9.27 -15.58
N LEU A 49 8.28 8.02 -15.58
CA LEU A 49 9.33 7.55 -16.49
C LEU A 49 8.85 7.43 -17.93
N VAL A 50 7.58 7.07 -18.15
CA VAL A 50 6.96 7.07 -19.49
C VAL A 50 6.76 8.50 -20.02
N SER A 51 6.42 9.45 -19.15
CA SER A 51 6.06 10.81 -19.57
C SER A 51 7.24 11.78 -19.65
N VAL A 52 8.36 11.48 -18.98
CA VAL A 52 9.51 12.38 -18.94
C VAL A 52 10.25 12.41 -20.28
N ARG A 53 10.63 13.62 -20.72
CA ARG A 53 11.43 13.80 -21.93
C ARG A 53 12.87 13.35 -21.68
N ARG A 54 13.33 12.37 -22.45
CA ARG A 54 14.70 11.83 -22.40
C ARG A 54 15.78 12.92 -22.43
N THR A 55 15.65 13.90 -23.33
CA THR A 55 16.63 15.00 -23.49
C THR A 55 16.83 15.82 -22.21
N ARG A 56 15.79 16.00 -21.40
CA ARG A 56 15.90 16.68 -20.10
C ARG A 56 16.69 15.87 -19.09
N LEU A 57 16.49 14.55 -19.07
CA LEU A 57 17.27 13.65 -18.22
C LEU A 57 18.74 13.61 -18.65
N GLU A 58 19.03 13.55 -19.95
CA GLU A 58 20.40 13.61 -20.49
C GLU A 58 21.11 14.90 -20.07
N THR A 59 20.42 16.04 -20.18
CA THR A 59 20.94 17.34 -19.73
C THR A 59 21.28 17.32 -18.24
N ARG A 60 20.38 16.82 -17.38
CA ARG A 60 20.65 16.70 -15.94
C ARG A 60 21.75 15.68 -15.61
N ALA A 61 21.83 14.58 -16.36
CA ALA A 61 22.85 13.56 -16.17
C ALA A 61 24.24 14.08 -16.52
N ALA A 62 24.35 14.88 -17.60
CA ALA A 62 25.56 15.60 -17.97
C ALA A 62 25.96 16.62 -16.89
N GLY A 63 24.99 17.25 -16.22
CA GLY A 63 25.21 18.08 -15.03
C GLY A 63 25.55 17.31 -13.74
N GLY A 64 25.86 16.01 -13.82
CA GLY A 64 26.28 15.19 -12.68
C GLY A 64 25.17 14.57 -11.84
N SER A 65 23.90 14.66 -12.25
CA SER A 65 22.79 14.07 -11.49
C SER A 65 22.77 12.54 -11.61
N HIS A 66 23.18 11.86 -10.53
CA HIS A 66 23.08 10.39 -10.47
C HIS A 66 21.65 9.85 -10.55
N ARG A 67 20.65 10.65 -10.11
CA ARG A 67 19.23 10.30 -10.25
C ARG A 67 18.81 10.31 -11.73
N ALA A 68 19.30 11.30 -12.50
CA ALA A 68 19.04 11.35 -13.93
C ALA A 68 19.70 10.19 -14.68
N GLN A 69 20.93 9.81 -14.29
CA GLN A 69 21.60 8.63 -14.83
C GLN A 69 20.81 7.34 -14.53
N ALA A 70 20.25 7.18 -13.32
CA ALA A 70 19.40 6.05 -12.97
C ALA A 70 18.11 6.03 -13.80
N ALA A 71 17.44 7.17 -13.95
CA ALA A 71 16.24 7.29 -14.78
C ALA A 71 16.52 6.91 -16.25
N LEU A 72 17.65 7.35 -16.81
CA LEU A 72 18.06 6.97 -18.16
C LEU A 72 18.33 5.47 -18.30
N ARG A 73 18.96 4.83 -17.30
CA ARG A 73 19.16 3.36 -17.31
C ARG A 73 17.83 2.61 -17.33
N LEU A 74 16.84 3.06 -16.55
CA LEU A 74 15.51 2.46 -16.55
C LEU A 74 14.82 2.64 -17.90
N ILE A 75 14.81 3.85 -18.46
CA ILE A 75 14.16 4.14 -19.75
C ILE A 75 14.86 3.44 -20.94
N ASN A 76 16.15 3.11 -20.82
CA ASN A 76 16.89 2.35 -21.83
C ASN A 76 16.48 0.86 -21.90
N ASP A 77 15.90 0.31 -20.84
CA ASP A 77 15.38 -1.05 -20.80
C ASP A 77 13.88 -1.03 -20.42
N PRO A 78 13.01 -0.64 -21.38
CA PRO A 78 11.60 -0.45 -21.11
C PRO A 78 10.89 -1.71 -20.65
N THR A 79 11.24 -2.85 -21.26
CA THR A 79 10.69 -4.15 -20.89
C THR A 79 10.98 -4.47 -19.43
N PHE A 80 12.24 -4.31 -19.01
CA PHE A 80 12.64 -4.61 -17.64
C PHE A 80 11.97 -3.69 -16.61
N PHE A 81 11.91 -2.37 -16.87
CA PHE A 81 11.31 -1.47 -15.89
C PHE A 81 9.79 -1.69 -15.79
N ILE A 82 9.08 -1.88 -16.91
CA ILE A 82 7.62 -2.06 -16.91
C ILE A 82 7.27 -3.34 -16.15
N SER A 83 8.01 -4.43 -16.39
CA SER A 83 7.79 -5.67 -15.65
C SER A 83 8.03 -5.51 -14.15
N ALA A 84 9.06 -4.75 -13.75
CA ALA A 84 9.33 -4.47 -12.34
C ALA A 84 8.23 -3.61 -11.70
N THR A 85 7.76 -2.54 -12.34
CA THR A 85 6.69 -1.70 -11.79
C THR A 85 5.38 -2.47 -11.67
N GLN A 86 5.01 -3.26 -12.68
CA GLN A 86 3.79 -4.08 -12.66
C GLN A 86 3.80 -5.15 -11.57
N LEU A 87 4.95 -5.81 -11.37
CA LEU A 87 5.14 -6.74 -10.26
C LEU A 87 4.98 -6.01 -8.91
N GLY A 88 5.58 -4.84 -8.75
CA GLY A 88 5.44 -4.01 -7.56
C GLY A 88 3.99 -3.61 -7.26
N ILE A 89 3.27 -3.16 -8.28
CA ILE A 89 1.83 -2.82 -8.21
C ILE A 89 1.04 -4.04 -7.74
N THR A 90 1.27 -5.20 -8.36
CA THR A 90 0.53 -6.43 -8.03
C THR A 90 0.79 -6.88 -6.59
N ILE A 91 2.06 -6.90 -6.16
CA ILE A 91 2.42 -7.27 -4.79
C ILE A 91 1.77 -6.30 -3.79
N ALA A 92 1.83 -4.99 -4.05
CA ALA A 92 1.24 -3.99 -3.17
C ALA A 92 -0.29 -4.11 -3.10
N SER A 93 -0.97 -4.33 -4.23
CA SER A 93 -2.43 -4.46 -4.29
C SER A 93 -2.92 -5.76 -3.63
N LEU A 94 -2.23 -6.88 -3.82
CA LEU A 94 -2.58 -8.14 -3.16
C LEU A 94 -2.36 -8.05 -1.64
N ALA A 95 -1.23 -7.49 -1.21
CA ALA A 95 -0.95 -7.28 0.20
C ALA A 95 -1.95 -6.32 0.86
N LEU A 96 -2.34 -5.27 0.15
CA LEU A 96 -3.38 -4.35 0.61
C LEU A 96 -4.73 -5.05 0.74
N GLY A 97 -5.13 -5.89 -0.21
CA GLY A 97 -6.36 -6.68 -0.11
C GLY A 97 -6.34 -7.60 1.11
N TRP A 98 -5.23 -8.33 1.29
CA TRP A 98 -5.02 -9.28 2.38
C TRP A 98 -5.09 -8.63 3.77
N VAL A 99 -4.49 -7.45 3.93
CA VAL A 99 -4.46 -6.74 5.22
C VAL A 99 -5.65 -5.82 5.39
N GLY A 100 -6.15 -5.21 4.32
CA GLY A 100 -7.19 -4.18 4.35
C GLY A 100 -8.52 -4.71 4.87
N GLU A 101 -9.04 -5.77 4.24
CA GLU A 101 -10.35 -6.34 4.58
C GLU A 101 -10.50 -6.64 6.08
N PRO A 102 -9.62 -7.46 6.71
CA PRO A 102 -9.77 -7.80 8.13
C PRO A 102 -9.56 -6.59 9.06
N THR A 103 -8.87 -5.55 8.59
CA THR A 103 -8.61 -4.34 9.39
C THR A 103 -9.86 -3.49 9.49
N VAL A 104 -10.52 -3.23 8.36
CA VAL A 104 -11.70 -2.35 8.36
C VAL A 104 -12.93 -3.12 8.85
N ALA A 105 -13.02 -4.43 8.60
CA ALA A 105 -14.05 -5.27 9.21
C ALA A 105 -14.01 -5.19 10.75
N ALA A 106 -12.82 -5.34 11.36
CA ALA A 106 -12.64 -5.23 12.81
C ALA A 106 -13.00 -3.83 13.37
N LEU A 107 -12.88 -2.77 12.56
CA LEU A 107 -13.29 -1.42 12.96
C LEU A 107 -14.80 -1.21 12.89
N LEU A 108 -15.48 -1.87 11.95
CA LEU A 108 -16.92 -1.73 11.73
C LEU A 108 -17.75 -2.70 12.56
N GLU A 109 -17.18 -3.82 12.99
CA GLU A 109 -17.83 -4.83 13.84
C GLU A 109 -18.45 -4.27 15.13
N PRO A 110 -17.79 -3.43 15.96
CA PRO A 110 -18.42 -2.86 17.15
C PRO A 110 -19.59 -1.93 16.82
N ILE A 111 -19.52 -1.22 15.69
CA ILE A 111 -20.61 -0.35 15.22
C ILE A 111 -21.80 -1.22 14.78
N ALA A 112 -21.55 -2.32 14.05
CA ALA A 112 -22.59 -3.26 13.65
C ALA A 112 -23.27 -3.92 14.87
N ALA A 113 -22.50 -4.31 15.89
CA ALA A 113 -23.00 -4.90 17.12
C ALA A 113 -23.85 -3.93 17.96
N ALA A 114 -23.53 -2.63 17.93
CA ALA A 114 -24.30 -1.61 18.65
C ALA A 114 -25.67 -1.33 18.02
N ILE A 115 -25.82 -1.58 16.71
CA ILE A 115 -27.02 -1.20 15.95
C ILE A 115 -27.95 -2.41 15.71
N ALA A 116 -27.42 -3.63 15.68
CA ALA A 116 -28.18 -4.82 15.31
C ALA A 116 -28.47 -5.75 16.51
N PRO A 117 -29.74 -6.02 16.83
CA PRO A 117 -30.12 -7.05 17.80
C PRO A 117 -29.62 -8.45 17.40
N PRO A 118 -29.38 -9.36 18.36
CA PRO A 118 -28.94 -10.72 18.05
C PRO A 118 -29.94 -11.46 17.15
N GLY A 119 -29.44 -12.21 16.17
CA GLY A 119 -30.24 -12.98 15.20
C GLY A 119 -29.93 -12.62 13.74
N ARG A 120 -30.91 -12.77 12.83
CA ARG A 120 -30.73 -12.47 11.38
C ARG A 120 -30.27 -11.03 11.10
N ALA A 121 -30.60 -10.09 11.99
CA ALA A 121 -30.18 -8.70 11.88
C ALA A 121 -28.66 -8.53 12.02
N ALA A 122 -28.00 -9.31 12.89
CA ALA A 122 -26.56 -9.26 13.08
C ALA A 122 -25.78 -9.73 11.84
N TYR A 123 -26.26 -10.78 11.16
CA TYR A 123 -25.65 -11.25 9.91
C TYR A 123 -25.74 -10.20 8.79
N ILE A 124 -26.91 -9.56 8.65
CA ILE A 124 -27.11 -8.48 7.67
C ILE A 124 -26.19 -7.30 7.98
N ALA A 125 -26.09 -6.89 9.24
CA ALA A 125 -25.21 -5.80 9.66
C ALA A 125 -23.72 -6.10 9.39
N HIS A 126 -23.29 -7.35 9.62
CA HIS A 126 -21.93 -7.79 9.31
C HIS A 126 -21.64 -7.74 7.80
N LEU A 127 -22.58 -8.19 6.95
CA LEU A 127 -22.44 -8.06 5.50
C LEU A 127 -22.33 -6.60 5.04
N PHE A 128 -23.16 -5.70 5.59
CA PHE A 128 -23.06 -4.27 5.29
C PHE A 128 -21.71 -3.70 5.74
N ALA A 129 -21.20 -4.10 6.91
CA ALA A 129 -19.88 -3.71 7.37
C ALA A 129 -18.78 -4.14 6.38
N ILE A 130 -18.81 -5.39 5.89
CA ILE A 130 -17.85 -5.87 4.88
C ILE A 130 -17.96 -5.05 3.59
N VAL A 131 -19.16 -4.79 3.09
CA VAL A 131 -19.37 -4.02 1.84
C VAL A 131 -18.84 -2.58 1.99
N ILE A 132 -19.15 -1.92 3.11
CA ILE A 132 -18.67 -0.57 3.41
C ILE A 132 -17.15 -0.56 3.56
N ALA A 133 -16.58 -1.56 4.27
CA ALA A 133 -15.15 -1.73 4.42
C ALA A 133 -14.44 -1.85 3.08
N PHE A 134 -14.92 -2.78 2.24
CA PHE A 134 -14.37 -3.03 0.92
C PHE A 134 -14.47 -1.79 0.02
N ALA A 135 -15.62 -1.11 0.03
CA ALA A 135 -15.82 0.13 -0.73
C ALA A 135 -14.86 1.23 -0.26
N ALA A 136 -14.68 1.41 1.06
CA ALA A 136 -13.78 2.41 1.62
C ALA A 136 -12.31 2.13 1.28
N ILE A 137 -11.84 0.88 1.42
CA ILE A 137 -10.47 0.48 1.05
C ILE A 137 -10.25 0.65 -0.44
N THR A 138 -11.20 0.19 -1.26
CA THR A 138 -11.12 0.31 -2.72
C THR A 138 -11.05 1.78 -3.15
N PHE A 139 -11.89 2.64 -2.56
CA PHE A 139 -11.84 4.08 -2.79
C PHE A 139 -10.47 4.66 -2.42
N LEU A 140 -9.96 4.35 -1.22
CA LEU A 140 -8.66 4.84 -0.76
C LEU A 140 -7.53 4.37 -1.69
N HIS A 141 -7.56 3.11 -2.10
CA HIS A 141 -6.58 2.50 -3.00
C HIS A 141 -6.59 3.13 -4.38
N ILE A 142 -7.76 3.26 -5.02
CA ILE A 142 -7.87 3.82 -6.37
C ILE A 142 -7.50 5.31 -6.34
N VAL A 143 -8.04 6.08 -5.40
CA VAL A 143 -7.82 7.53 -5.38
C VAL A 143 -6.38 7.87 -4.98
N LEU A 144 -5.92 7.38 -3.83
CA LEU A 144 -4.59 7.72 -3.32
C LEU A 144 -3.47 6.86 -3.91
N GLY A 145 -3.76 5.59 -4.17
CA GLY A 145 -2.77 4.62 -4.65
C GLY A 145 -2.62 4.58 -6.17
N GLU A 146 -3.57 5.13 -6.95
CA GLU A 146 -3.48 5.08 -8.41
C GLU A 146 -3.68 6.44 -9.07
N LEU A 147 -4.83 7.11 -8.84
CA LEU A 147 -5.20 8.32 -9.56
C LEU A 147 -4.35 9.53 -9.18
N MET A 148 -4.20 9.82 -7.89
CA MET A 148 -3.39 10.95 -7.43
C MET A 148 -1.92 10.84 -7.88
N PRO A 149 -1.22 9.70 -7.70
CA PRO A 149 0.15 9.54 -8.18
C PRO A 149 0.28 9.70 -9.69
N LYS A 150 -0.69 9.18 -10.45
CA LYS A 150 -0.74 9.32 -11.92
C LYS A 150 -0.87 10.78 -12.34
N MET A 151 -1.74 11.55 -11.68
CA MET A 151 -1.88 12.98 -11.93
C MET A 151 -0.58 13.75 -11.65
N PHE A 152 0.06 13.50 -10.50
CA PHE A 152 1.33 14.13 -10.18
C PHE A 152 2.45 13.74 -11.15
N ALA A 153 2.49 12.46 -11.57
CA ALA A 153 3.46 11.95 -12.54
C ALA A 153 3.36 12.65 -13.90
N LEU A 154 2.14 12.99 -14.33
CA LEU A 154 1.91 13.72 -15.58
C LEU A 154 2.26 15.21 -15.47
N GLU A 155 1.90 15.86 -14.35
CA GLU A 155 2.20 17.29 -14.14
C GLU A 155 3.70 17.54 -13.92
N ARG A 156 4.38 16.66 -13.18
CA ARG A 156 5.77 16.84 -12.71
C ARG A 156 6.67 15.66 -13.05
N ALA A 157 6.54 15.16 -14.28
CA ALA A 157 7.24 13.96 -14.78
C ALA A 157 8.75 13.96 -14.50
N GLU A 158 9.46 15.05 -14.79
CA GLU A 158 10.91 15.13 -14.58
C GLU A 158 11.28 15.03 -13.09
N ALA A 159 10.62 15.78 -12.21
CA ALA A 159 10.94 15.78 -10.79
C ALA A 159 10.65 14.42 -10.17
N LEU A 160 9.51 13.82 -10.50
CA LEU A 160 9.15 12.50 -9.99
C LEU A 160 10.06 11.41 -10.55
N ALA A 161 10.37 11.41 -11.85
CA ALA A 161 11.32 10.46 -12.44
C ALA A 161 12.67 10.48 -11.71
N LEU A 162 13.17 11.66 -11.31
CA LEU A 162 14.41 11.77 -10.55
C LEU A 162 14.27 11.21 -9.13
N ILE A 163 13.15 11.45 -8.45
CA ILE A 163 12.91 10.96 -7.08
C ILE A 163 12.78 9.43 -7.08
N VAL A 164 11.97 8.88 -8.00
CA VAL A 164 11.61 7.46 -8.02
C VAL A 164 12.65 6.55 -8.68
N SER A 165 13.49 7.08 -9.56
CA SER A 165 14.45 6.29 -10.34
C SER A 165 15.41 5.43 -9.50
N ARG A 166 15.95 5.97 -8.40
CA ARG A 166 16.89 5.21 -7.56
C ARG A 166 16.20 4.09 -6.76
N PRO A 167 15.12 4.37 -6.00
CA PRO A 167 14.39 3.30 -5.32
C PRO A 167 13.85 2.24 -6.29
N LEU A 168 13.36 2.66 -7.45
CA LEU A 168 12.87 1.73 -8.48
C LEU A 168 13.99 0.90 -9.09
N GLU A 169 15.16 1.48 -9.36
CA GLU A 169 16.33 0.73 -9.87
C GLU A 169 16.80 -0.32 -8.85
N LEU A 170 16.78 0.00 -7.55
CA LEU A 170 17.10 -0.97 -6.49
C LEU A 170 16.08 -2.11 -6.47
N PHE A 171 14.78 -1.78 -6.47
CA PHE A 171 13.72 -2.78 -6.54
C PHE A 171 13.88 -3.67 -7.77
N ALA A 172 14.05 -3.08 -8.95
CA ALA A 172 14.21 -3.81 -10.20
C ALA A 172 15.43 -4.74 -10.16
N LYS A 173 16.57 -4.32 -9.58
CA LYS A 173 17.76 -5.17 -9.41
C LYS A 173 17.50 -6.38 -8.52
N VAL A 174 16.76 -6.22 -7.43
CA VAL A 174 16.40 -7.32 -6.52
C VAL A 174 15.49 -8.32 -7.22
N PHE A 175 14.51 -7.84 -7.99
CA PHE A 175 13.55 -8.68 -8.71
C PHE A 175 13.99 -9.11 -10.10
N ARG A 176 15.23 -8.75 -10.50
CA ARG A 176 15.83 -9.13 -11.77
C ARG A 176 15.73 -10.62 -12.14
N PRO A 177 15.98 -11.60 -11.25
CA PRO A 177 15.86 -13.01 -11.61
C PRO A 177 14.42 -13.43 -11.96
N PHE A 178 13.42 -12.68 -11.51
CA PHE A 178 12.00 -13.01 -11.73
C PHE A 178 11.39 -12.26 -12.91
N THR A 179 11.86 -11.04 -13.21
CA THR A 179 11.29 -10.18 -14.27
C THR A 179 11.97 -10.36 -15.63
N CYS A 180 13.27 -10.70 -15.65
CA CYS A 180 14.02 -10.93 -16.87
C CYS A 180 14.83 -12.22 -16.74
N GLY A 181 14.25 -13.32 -17.21
CA GLY A 181 15.01 -14.55 -17.46
C GLY A 181 16.03 -14.27 -18.55
N ARG A 182 17.30 -14.09 -18.17
CA ARG A 182 18.44 -14.25 -19.07
C ARG A 182 19.30 -15.37 -18.52
N LEU A 183 19.00 -16.60 -18.96
CA LEU A 183 20.05 -17.56 -19.30
C LEU A 183 20.87 -16.98 -20.45
#